data_AF-A0A1Y3QND2-F1
#
_entry.id   AF-A0A1Y3QND2-F1
#
_cell.length_a   1.000
_cell.length_b   1.000
_cell.length_c   1.000
_cell.angle_alpha   90.00
_cell.angle_beta   90.00
_cell.angle_gamma   90.00
#
_symmetry.space_group_name_H-M   'P 1'
#
loop_
_entity.id
_entity.type
_entity.pdbx_description
1 polymer ?
#
loop_
_entity_poly.entity_id
_entity_poly.type
_entity_poly.pdbx_seq_one_letter_code
_entity_poly.pdbx_strand_id
1 'polypeptide(L)'
;MASVIELIGESTESWEDAVNQAVEAASKTIQHITGVEVLNLTAVVEDGRVTRYKADVHVAFGVDDKLRKIKEPAMATHATPVY
;
A
#
# COMPACT_ATOMS: atom_id res chain seq x y z
N MET A 1 -13.66 8.78 2.40
CA MET A 1 -13.06 8.30 1.13
C MET A 1 -12.15 7.13 1.48
N ALA A 2 -12.16 6.07 0.69
CA ALA A 2 -11.19 5.00 0.78
C ALA A 2 -10.28 5.08 -0.44
N SER A 3 -8.98 4.92 -0.22
CA SER A 3 -7.99 4.76 -1.28
C SER A 3 -7.53 3.32 -1.29
N VAL A 4 -7.09 2.86 -2.46
CA VAL A 4 -6.56 1.51 -2.67
C VAL A 4 -5.18 1.63 -3.27
N ILE A 5 -4.26 0.78 -2.81
CA ILE A 5 -2.95 0.56 -3.43
C ILE A 5 -2.78 -0.91 -3.78
N GLU A 6 -2.02 -1.20 -4.82
CA GLU A 6 -1.65 -2.55 -5.22
C GLU A 6 -0.27 -2.91 -4.68
N LEU A 7 -0.12 -4.12 -4.14
CA LEU A 7 1.11 -4.65 -3.56
C LEU A 7 1.28 -6.11 -3.94
N ILE A 8 2.53 -6.56 -3.96
CA ILE A 8 2.87 -7.98 -4.11
C ILE A 8 3.52 -8.43 -2.80
N GLY A 9 2.83 -9.32 -2.10
CA GLY A 9 3.40 -10.04 -0.96
C GLY A 9 4.09 -11.31 -1.42
N GLU A 10 5.14 -11.73 -0.70
CA GLU A 10 5.83 -12.98 -0.99
C GLU A 10 6.15 -13.74 0.30
N SER A 11 6.06 -15.07 0.25
CA SER A 11 6.40 -15.94 1.39
C SER A 11 6.91 -17.28 0.91
N THR A 12 7.78 -17.92 1.69
CA THR A 12 8.19 -19.32 1.46
C THR A 12 7.21 -20.32 2.10
N GLU A 13 6.23 -19.86 2.86
CA GLU A 13 5.35 -20.72 3.66
C GLU A 13 4.00 -20.96 2.99
N SER A 14 3.25 -19.89 2.70
CA SER A 14 1.95 -19.99 2.03
C SER A 14 1.51 -18.67 1.38
N TRP A 15 0.40 -18.71 0.62
CA TRP A 15 -0.21 -17.49 0.10
C TRP A 15 -0.84 -16.61 1.19
N GLU A 16 -1.41 -17.21 2.24
CA GLU A 16 -1.94 -16.47 3.40
C GLU A 16 -0.84 -15.67 4.09
N ASP A 17 0.34 -16.28 4.28
CA ASP A 17 1.48 -15.54 4.83
C ASP A 17 1.96 -14.44 3.87
N ALA A 18 1.98 -14.69 2.55
CA ALA A 18 2.30 -13.66 1.57
C ALA A 18 1.35 -12.45 1.65
N VAL A 19 0.04 -12.68 1.79
CA VAL A 19 -0.95 -11.60 2.02
C VAL A 19 -0.66 -10.85 3.32
N ASN A 20 -0.38 -11.56 4.41
CA ASN A 20 -0.05 -10.94 5.70
C ASN A 20 1.21 -10.07 5.60
N GLN A 21 2.25 -10.53 4.91
CA GLN A 21 3.47 -9.76 4.70
C GLN A 21 3.24 -8.48 3.90
N ALA A 22 2.39 -8.52 2.85
CA ALA A 22 2.01 -7.32 2.12
C ALA A 22 1.29 -6.29 3.02
N VAL A 23 0.32 -6.75 3.82
CA VAL A 23 -0.43 -5.89 4.74
C VAL A 23 0.48 -5.34 5.84
N GLU A 24 1.36 -6.15 6.41
CA GLU A 24 2.31 -5.71 7.44
C GLU A 24 3.26 -4.65 6.89
N ALA A 25 3.80 -4.85 5.68
CA ALA A 25 4.66 -3.88 5.02
C ALA A 25 3.93 -2.55 4.79
N ALA A 26 2.68 -2.59 4.30
CA ALA A 26 1.85 -1.40 4.12
C ALA A 26 1.60 -0.67 5.45
N SER A 27 1.30 -1.42 6.52
CA SER A 27 0.94 -0.88 7.84
C SER A 27 2.05 -0.03 8.48
N LYS A 28 3.30 -0.21 8.05
CA LYS A 28 4.45 0.57 8.52
C LYS A 28 4.38 2.05 8.12
N THR A 29 3.62 2.39 7.07
CA THR A 29 3.52 3.76 6.53
C THR A 29 2.09 4.23 6.30
N ILE A 30 1.15 3.31 6.09
CA ILE A 30 -0.24 3.61 5.78
C ILE A 30 -1.09 3.27 7.02
N GLN A 31 -1.80 4.28 7.51
CA GLN A 31 -2.73 4.11 8.62
C GLN A 31 -4.14 3.81 8.10
N HIS A 32 -4.99 3.31 9.00
CA HIS A 32 -6.40 3.01 8.71
C HIS A 32 -6.61 2.01 7.56
N ILE A 33 -5.75 1.00 7.46
CA ILE A 33 -6.00 -0.17 6.61
C ILE A 33 -7.25 -0.89 7.14
N THR A 34 -8.18 -1.22 6.25
CA THR A 34 -9.49 -1.78 6.61
C THR A 34 -9.80 -3.10 5.91
N GLY A 35 -9.13 -3.38 4.80
CA GLY A 35 -9.36 -4.60 4.04
C GLY A 35 -8.26 -4.87 3.03
N VAL A 36 -8.21 -6.12 2.60
CA VAL A 36 -7.35 -6.60 1.53
C VAL A 36 -8.19 -7.43 0.57
N GLU A 37 -8.03 -7.20 -0.73
CA GLU A 37 -8.59 -8.01 -1.81
C GLU A 37 -7.44 -8.74 -2.49
N VAL A 38 -7.56 -10.06 -2.63
CA VAL A 38 -6.58 -10.87 -3.38
C VAL A 38 -6.96 -10.84 -4.84
N LEU A 39 -6.06 -10.33 -5.69
CA LEU A 39 -6.26 -10.24 -7.12
C LEU A 39 -5.78 -11.51 -7.82
N ASN A 40 -4.62 -12.00 -7.41
CA ASN A 40 -3.97 -13.13 -8.05
C ASN A 40 -3.01 -13.84 -7.08
N LEU A 41 -2.87 -15.15 -7.26
CA LEU A 41 -1.95 -16.00 -6.50
C LEU A 41 -1.02 -16.71 -7.49
N THR A 42 0.28 -16.51 -7.34
CA THR A 42 1.30 -17.19 -8.16
C THR A 42 2.34 -17.84 -7.28
N ALA A 43 3.20 -18.66 -7.89
CA ALA A 43 4.28 -19.32 -7.18
C ALA A 43 5.52 -19.49 -8.07
N VAL A 44 6.69 -19.44 -7.45
CA VAL A 44 7.97 -19.85 -8.05
C VAL A 44 8.11 -21.35 -7.87
N VAL A 45 8.44 -22.04 -8.96
CA VAL A 45 8.70 -23.49 -8.97
C VAL A 45 10.15 -23.73 -9.35
N GLU A 46 10.87 -24.44 -8.47
CA GLU A 46 12.25 -24.87 -8.66
C GLU A 46 12.31 -26.39 -8.45
N ASP A 47 12.98 -27.10 -9.36
CA ASP A 47 13.11 -28.57 -9.34
C ASP A 47 11.76 -29.31 -9.15
N GLY A 48 10.70 -28.79 -9.78
CA GLY A 48 9.36 -29.35 -9.72
C GLY A 48 8.65 -29.16 -8.39
N ARG A 49 9.15 -28.29 -7.50
CA ARG A 49 8.56 -27.96 -6.20
C ARG A 49 8.30 -26.46 -6.10
N VAL A 50 7.20 -26.09 -5.45
CA VAL A 50 6.93 -24.69 -5.12
C VAL A 50 7.92 -24.26 -4.03
N THR A 51 8.65 -23.17 -4.26
CA THR A 51 9.63 -22.63 -3.30
C THR A 51 9.27 -21.24 -2.79
N ARG A 52 8.43 -20.49 -3.51
CA ARG A 52 7.94 -19.19 -3.06
C ARG A 52 6.52 -18.92 -3.55
N TYR A 53 5.67 -18.46 -2.66
CA TYR A 53 4.30 -18.03 -2.91
C TYR A 53 4.27 -16.52 -3.05
N LYS A 54 3.48 -16.02 -4.01
CA LYS A 54 3.27 -14.58 -4.20
C LYS A 54 1.78 -14.28 -4.26
N ALA A 55 1.37 -13.21 -3.59
CA ALA A 55 -0.01 -12.72 -3.60
C ALA A 55 -0.03 -11.27 -4.08
N ASP A 56 -0.65 -11.04 -5.23
CA ASP A 56 -0.98 -9.69 -5.70
C ASP A 56 -2.27 -9.26 -5.00
N VAL A 57 -2.20 -8.14 -4.27
CA VAL A 57 -3.28 -7.69 -3.42
C VAL A 57 -3.57 -6.20 -3.59
N HIS A 58 -4.84 -5.86 -3.46
CA HIS A 58 -5.29 -4.51 -3.21
C HIS A 58 -5.47 -4.29 -1.71
N VAL A 59 -4.79 -3.29 -1.15
CA VAL A 59 -4.97 -2.87 0.25
C VAL A 59 -5.80 -1.60 0.29
N ALA A 60 -6.97 -1.67 0.93
CA ALA A 60 -7.88 -0.56 1.10
C ALA A 60 -7.66 0.15 2.45
N PHE A 61 -7.53 1.47 2.42
CA PHE A 61 -7.34 2.28 3.61
C PHE A 61 -8.15 3.58 3.58
N GLY A 62 -8.55 4.03 4.75
CA GLY A 62 -9.27 5.30 4.91
C GLY A 62 -8.34 6.49 4.72
N VAL A 63 -8.82 7.51 4.01
CA VAL A 63 -8.13 8.81 3.92
C VAL A 63 -8.84 9.81 4.83
N ASP A 64 -8.10 10.35 5.81
CA ASP A 64 -8.55 11.49 6.62
C ASP A 64 -8.23 12.81 5.90
N ASP A 65 -9.27 13.58 5.60
CA ASP A 65 -9.17 14.90 4.97
C ASP A 65 -8.40 15.92 5.83
N LYS A 66 -8.30 15.71 7.15
CA LYS A 66 -7.57 16.61 8.06
C LYS A 66 -6.06 16.61 7.80
N LEU A 67 -5.50 15.50 7.32
CA LEU A 67 -4.07 15.37 7.00
C LEU A 67 -3.71 16.03 5.64
N ARG A 68 -4.68 16.18 4.74
CA ARG A 68 -4.49 16.82 3.43
C ARG A 68 -4.25 18.33 3.55
N LYS A 69 -4.90 18.98 4.53
CA LYS A 69 -4.80 20.44 4.75
C LYS A 69 -3.48 20.91 5.36
N ILE A 70 -2.66 20.00 5.87
CA ILE A 70 -1.37 20.34 6.51
C ILE A 70 -0.23 20.45 5.49
N LYS A 71 -0.43 19.96 4.25
CA LYS A 71 0.58 19.93 3.19
C LYS A 71 0.51 21.08 2.19
N GLU A 72 -0.44 22.02 2.31
CA GLU A 72 -0.39 23.27 1.55
C GLU A 72 0.53 24.26 2.28
N PRO A 73 1.77 24.52 1.81
CA PRO A 73 2.58 25.56 2.41
C PRO A 73 1.97 26.93 2.11
N ALA A 74 1.95 27.80 3.12
CA ALA A 74 1.77 29.23 2.96
C ALA A 74 2.87 29.82 2.06
N MET A 75 2.69 29.73 0.74
CA MET A 75 3.62 30.25 -0.27
C MET A 75 2.82 30.92 -1.38
N ALA A 76 2.13 32.02 -1.05
CA ALA A 76 1.63 32.99 -2.03
C ALA A 76 1.32 34.34 -1.35
N THR A 77 2.33 35.00 -0.79
CA THR A 77 2.30 36.45 -0.61
C THR A 77 3.60 37.06 -1.15
N HIS A 78 3.83 36.87 -2.46
CA HIS A 78 4.75 37.75 -3.17
C HIS A 78 3.98 39.06 -3.43
N ALA A 79 4.13 40.02 -2.52
CA ALA A 79 3.66 41.38 -2.76
C ALA A 79 4.45 41.93 -3.95
N THR A 80 3.75 42.27 -5.03
CA THR A 80 4.34 43.01 -6.15
C THR A 80 4.81 44.38 -5.64
N PRO A 81 6.07 44.79 -5.85
CA PRO A 81 6.47 46.15 -5.57
C PRO A 81 5.80 47.07 -6.59
N VAL A 82 5.09 48.08 -6.10
CA VAL A 82 4.69 49.23 -6.91
C VAL A 82 5.94 50.06 -7.14
N TYR A 83 6.18 50.42 -8.40
CA TYR A 83 7.37 51.09 -8.91
C TYR A 83 7.64 52.44 -8.24
#